data_AF-A0AA38WZ85-F1
#
_entry.id   AF-A0AA38WZ85-F1
#
_cell.length_a   1.000
_cell.length_b   1.000
_cell.length_c   1.000
_cell.angle_alpha   90.00
_cell.angle_beta   90.00
_cell.angle_gamma   90.00
#
_symmetry.space_group_name_H-M   'P 1'
#
loop_
_entity.id
_entity.type
_entity.pdbx_description
1 polymer ?
#
loop_
_entity_poly.entity_id
_entity_poly.type
_entity_poly.pdbx_seq_one_letter_code
_entity_poly.pdbx_strand_id
1 'polypeptide(L)' 'VLGAVRERGDLLTAAAARDLDVPAMYSTLSSATLEEVAAERGDSYGIFQLYPSSDAELTDNF' A
#
# COMPACT_ATOMS: atom_id res chain seq x y z
N VAL A 1 -6.65 2.10 -4.46
CA VAL A 1 -7.76 1.16 -4.81
C VAL A 1 -8.89 1.32 -3.82
N LEU A 2 -8.59 1.22 -2.53
CA LEU A 2 -9.60 1.30 -1.47
C LEU A 2 -10.11 2.74 -1.28
N GLY A 3 -9.35 3.74 -1.74
CA GLY A 3 -9.80 5.13 -1.85
C GLY A 3 -11.11 5.33 -2.64
N ALA A 4 -11.42 4.43 -3.59
CA ALA A 4 -12.69 4.46 -4.33
C ALA A 4 -13.89 3.94 -3.52
N VAL A 5 -13.64 3.12 -2.50
CA VAL A 5 -14.67 2.55 -1.60
C VAL A 5 -14.91 3.49 -0.41
N ARG A 6 -13.83 4.02 0.15
CA ARG A 6 -13.86 4.96 1.29
C ARG A 6 -12.68 5.92 1.18
N GLU A 7 -12.92 7.18 1.51
CA GLU A 7 -11.84 8.15 1.69
C GLU A 7 -10.76 7.60 2.63
N ARG A 8 -9.49 7.70 2.22
CA ARG A 8 -8.32 7.12 2.91
C ARG A 8 -8.39 5.60 3.15
N GLY A 9 -9.16 4.86 2.34
CA GLY A 9 -9.34 3.42 2.50
C GLY A 9 -8.03 2.62 2.56
N ASP A 10 -7.04 2.97 1.74
CA ASP A 10 -5.75 2.26 1.71
C ASP A 10 -4.97 2.44 3.05
N LEU A 11 -5.05 3.63 3.66
CA LEU A 11 -4.43 3.93 4.96
C LEU A 11 -5.17 3.29 6.14
N LEU A 12 -6.50 3.28 6.08
CA LEU A 12 -7.33 2.62 7.09
C LEU A 12 -7.08 1.12 7.13
N THR A 13 -6.86 0.48 5.97
CA THR A 13 -6.46 -0.91 5.90
C THR A 13 -5.05 -1.13 6.45
N ALA A 14 -4.10 -0.25 6.18
CA ALA A 14 -2.75 -0.32 6.76
C ALA A 14 -2.78 -0.26 8.29
N ALA A 15 -3.54 0.70 8.85
CA ALA A 15 -3.73 0.83 10.29
C ALA A 15 -4.41 -0.41 10.90
N ALA A 16 -5.45 -0.94 10.26
CA ALA A 16 -6.12 -2.15 10.72
C ALA A 16 -5.22 -3.39 10.69
N ALA A 17 -4.39 -3.54 9.64
CA ALA A 17 -3.44 -4.64 9.53
C ALA A 17 -2.37 -4.58 10.62
N ARG A 18 -1.89 -3.37 10.94
CA ARG A 18 -1.00 -3.13 12.08
C ARG A 18 -1.65 -3.50 13.41
N ASP A 19 -2.85 -3.01 13.66
CA ASP A 19 -3.54 -3.22 14.93
C ASP A 19 -3.89 -4.69 15.18
N LEU A 20 -4.11 -5.47 14.10
CA LEU A 20 -4.39 -6.90 14.14
C LEU A 20 -3.13 -7.78 14.04
N ASP A 21 -1.95 -7.19 13.84
CA ASP A 21 -0.68 -7.86 13.58
C ASP A 21 -0.76 -8.93 12.46
N VAL A 22 -1.42 -8.56 11.36
CA VAL A 22 -1.55 -9.42 10.17
C VAL A 22 -0.81 -8.84 8.97
N PRO A 23 -0.22 -9.68 8.12
CA PRO A 23 0.32 -9.25 6.84
C PRO A 23 -0.73 -8.56 5.99
N ALA A 24 -0.33 -7.48 5.31
CA ALA A 24 -1.15 -6.82 4.29
C ALA A 24 -0.40 -6.63 2.99
N MET A 25 -1.13 -6.71 1.88
CA MET A 25 -0.63 -6.46 0.54
C MET A 25 -1.13 -5.10 0.04
N TYR A 26 -0.22 -4.24 -0.40
CA TYR A 26 -0.49 -2.88 -0.88
C TYR A 26 -0.28 -2.82 -2.39
N SER A 27 -1.20 -2.19 -3.12
CA SER A 27 -1.22 -2.24 -4.59
C SER A 27 -0.52 -1.04 -5.22
N THR A 28 0.11 -1.23 -6.40
CA THR A 28 0.56 -0.13 -7.27
C THR A 28 -0.54 0.89 -7.58
N LEU A 29 -1.82 0.47 -7.60
CA LEU A 29 -2.96 1.35 -7.85
C LEU A 29 -3.58 1.91 -6.56
N SER A 30 -2.84 1.92 -5.46
CA SER A 30 -3.23 2.56 -4.20
C SER A 30 -3.55 4.04 -4.43
N SER A 31 -4.55 4.56 -3.70
CA SER A 31 -4.88 5.99 -3.73
C SER A 31 -3.98 6.80 -2.78
N ALA A 32 -3.29 6.13 -1.87
CA ALA A 32 -2.24 6.68 -1.01
C ALA A 32 -0.86 6.27 -1.53
N THR A 33 0.17 7.09 -1.27
CA THR A 33 1.55 6.77 -1.65
C THR A 33 2.13 5.64 -0.79
N LEU A 34 3.25 5.06 -1.23
CA LEU A 34 3.95 4.02 -0.45
C LEU A 34 4.48 4.57 0.88
N GLU A 35 4.92 5.82 0.92
CA GLU A 35 5.41 6.48 2.13
C GLU A 35 4.30 6.68 3.16
N GLU A 36 3.11 7.11 2.71
CA GLU A 36 1.94 7.26 3.60
C GLU A 36 1.51 5.89 4.16
N VAL A 37 1.49 4.86 3.32
CA VAL A 37 1.20 3.48 3.74
C VAL A 37 2.25 2.97 4.72
N ALA A 38 3.54 3.21 4.46
CA ALA A 38 4.62 2.79 5.33
C ALA A 38 4.53 3.45 6.72
N ALA A 39 4.19 4.74 6.76
CA ALA A 39 3.97 5.48 8.00
C ALA A 39 2.79 4.90 8.82
N GLU A 40 1.68 4.58 8.17
CA GLU A 40 0.49 4.05 8.87
C GLU A 40 0.66 2.58 9.31
N ARG A 41 1.26 1.75 8.44
CA ARG A 41 1.59 0.35 8.74
C ARG A 41 2.57 0.21 9.91
N GLY A 42 3.50 1.16 10.07
CA GLY A 42 4.60 1.03 11.02
C GLY A 42 5.43 -0.21 10.75
N ASP A 43 5.68 -1.01 11.78
CA ASP A 43 6.53 -2.21 11.70
C ASP A 43 5.78 -3.48 11.23
N SER A 44 4.45 -3.44 11.10
CA SER A 44 3.64 -4.60 10.70
C SER A 44 4.02 -5.11 9.31
N TYR A 45 4.19 -6.42 9.12
CA TYR A 45 4.71 -6.97 7.86
C TYR A 45 3.88 -6.58 6.62
N GLY A 46 4.54 -6.01 5.60
CA GLY A 46 3.89 -5.50 4.39
C GLY A 46 4.45 -6.13 3.12
N ILE A 47 3.58 -6.40 2.16
CA ILE A 47 3.93 -6.88 0.81
C ILE A 47 3.49 -5.82 -0.19
N PHE A 48 4.33 -5.52 -1.19
CA PHE A 48 3.92 -4.67 -2.29
C PHE A 48 3.56 -5.51 -3.52
N GLN A 49 2.33 -5.34 -4.01
CA GLN A 49 1.87 -5.90 -5.27
C GLN A 49 2.21 -4.91 -6.38
N LEU A 50 3.29 -5.21 -7.11
CA LEU A 50 3.74 -4.44 -8.26
C LEU A 50 2.95 -4.84 -9.52
N TYR A 51 2.43 -3.85 -10.25
CA TYR A 51 2.08 -3.97 -11.66
C TYR A 51 3.21 -3.37 -12.50
N PRO A 52 4.02 -4.20 -13.18
CA PRO A 52 5.11 -3.70 -14.02
C PRO A 52 4.59 -2.81 -15.15
N SER A 53 5.24 -1.67 -15.33
CA SER A 53 5.01 -0.80 -16.49
C SER A 53 5.77 -1.34 -17.69
N SER A 54 5.35 -0.97 -18.90
CA SER A 54 6.18 -1.14 -20.10
C SER A 54 7.45 -0.29 -20.06
N ASP A 55 7.48 0.73 -19.22
CA ASP A 55 8.68 1.49 -18.87
C ASP A 55 9.43 0.77 -17.73
N ALA A 56 10.62 0.26 -18.05
CA ALA A 56 11.46 -0.47 -17.11
C ALA A 56 12.03 0.43 -16.01
N GLU A 57 12.39 1.68 -16.32
CA GLU A 57 12.93 2.60 -15.32
C GLU A 57 11.86 2.95 -14.28
N LEU A 58 10.62 3.17 -14.70
CA LEU A 58 9.52 3.35 -13.77
C LEU A 58 9.28 2.10 -12.92
N THR A 59 9.39 0.92 -13.54
CA THR A 59 9.24 -0.37 -12.86
C THR A 59 10.36 -0.66 -11.87
N ASP A 60 11.52 -0.02 -11.98
CA ASP A 60 12.64 -0.19 -11.03
C ASP A 60 12.60 0.86 -9.90
N ASN A 61 11.83 1.94 -10.05
CA ASN A 61 11.69 3.06 -9.10
C ASN A 61 10.48 2.95 -8.16
N PHE A 62 9.98 1.73 -7.94
CA PHE A 62 8.88 1.47 -7.01
C PHE A 62 9.33 1.32 -5.55
#